data_AF-A0A940EB08-F1
#
_entry.id   AF-A0A940EB08-F1
#
_cell.length_a   1.000
_cell.length_b   1.000
_cell.length_c   1.000
_cell.angle_alpha   90.00
_cell.angle_beta   90.00
_cell.angle_gamma   90.00
#
_symmetry.space_group_name_H-M   'P 1'
#
loop_
_entity.id
_entity.type
_entity.pdbx_description
1 polymer ?
#
loop_
_entity_poly.entity_id
_entity_poly.type
_entity_poly.pdbx_seq_one_letter_code
_entity_poly.pdbx_strand_id
1 'polypeptide(L)'
;MAHEVATSDDTQTGAQQAQRVVLVTGPSGAGRSTAINVLEDLGFEAIDNLPLSLIPRLLDGPGRPTPLALGLDVRNRDFSAANVIEMIDRLTRNPDYAPEVLFLDCALDVLVRRYNETRRRHPLAPDGSPLSGITNELDLLGPIRSRADVLVDTSELSPHDLKAELTRWFDIRPDHGLSVSLHSFSYKRGVPRGVDLMFDCRCLSNPHWEAGLRQMNGQDPEVQDFVAADPRFAEFFGRIRDLILFLLPAHLEEGKSHLSIGFGCTGGQHRSVTLAEKMSVALADAGWPVSIRHRELERRMPMQLSFGGRGTAQTQHSSERDRDDRGAPASGLGGAR
;
A
#
# COMPACT_ATOMS: atom_id res chain seq x y z
N MET A 1 53.89 -35.97 31.84
CA MET A 1 52.51 -36.26 32.27
C MET A 1 51.81 -34.92 32.50
N ALA A 2 50.66 -34.75 31.87
CA ALA A 2 49.68 -33.66 32.00
C ALA A 2 50.14 -32.22 31.72
N HIS A 3 49.92 -31.75 30.49
CA HIS A 3 49.62 -30.34 30.21
C HIS A 3 48.10 -30.20 30.13
N GLU A 4 47.56 -29.41 31.04
CA GLU A 4 46.16 -29.05 31.17
C GLU A 4 45.81 -28.01 30.10
N VAL A 5 44.93 -28.37 29.16
CA VAL A 5 44.40 -27.47 28.14
C VAL A 5 43.10 -26.90 28.69
N ALA A 6 43.15 -25.63 29.11
CA ALA A 6 41.97 -24.86 29.43
C ALA A 6 41.16 -24.61 28.14
N THR A 7 39.97 -25.18 28.07
CA THR A 7 38.95 -24.85 27.07
C THR A 7 38.31 -23.53 27.47
N SER A 8 38.62 -22.46 26.74
CA SER A 8 37.90 -21.19 26.81
C SER A 8 36.62 -21.30 25.98
N ASP A 9 35.47 -21.33 26.66
CA ASP A 9 34.14 -21.13 26.09
C ASP A 9 34.04 -19.69 25.55
N ASP A 10 34.16 -19.54 24.24
CA ASP A 10 33.77 -18.31 23.53
C ASP A 10 32.25 -18.30 23.40
N THR A 11 31.57 -17.78 24.42
CA THR A 11 30.17 -17.39 24.30
C THR A 11 30.13 -16.05 23.54
N GLN A 12 30.00 -16.11 22.22
CA GLN A 12 29.72 -14.92 21.41
C GLN A 12 28.34 -14.36 21.80
N THR A 13 28.34 -13.32 22.62
CA THR A 13 27.20 -12.45 22.87
C THR A 13 26.87 -11.70 21.59
N GLY A 14 26.04 -12.30 20.73
CA GLY A 14 25.47 -11.63 19.57
C GLY A 14 24.64 -10.43 20.01
N ALA A 15 24.91 -9.25 19.45
CA ALA A 15 24.07 -8.08 19.63
C ALA A 15 22.62 -8.47 19.28
N GLN A 16 21.71 -8.28 20.23
CA GLN A 16 20.32 -8.69 20.10
C GLN A 16 19.66 -7.80 19.03
N GLN A 17 19.63 -8.28 17.78
CA GLN A 17 18.95 -7.58 16.68
C GLN A 17 17.46 -7.47 17.02
N ALA A 18 16.90 -6.27 16.81
CA ALA A 18 15.48 -6.02 17.02
C ALA A 18 14.65 -7.04 16.22
N GLN A 19 13.69 -7.68 16.86
CA GLN A 19 12.87 -8.70 16.25
C GLN A 19 11.96 -8.07 15.20
N ARG A 20 12.15 -8.46 13.94
CA ARG A 20 11.33 -8.00 12.82
C ARG A 20 9.94 -8.66 12.87
N VAL A 21 8.90 -7.84 12.80
CA VAL A 21 7.50 -8.29 12.87
C VAL A 21 6.69 -7.64 11.75
N VAL A 22 6.24 -8.43 10.78
CA VAL A 22 5.39 -7.95 9.68
C VAL A 22 3.93 -8.21 10.02
N LEU A 23 3.16 -7.13 10.20
CA LEU A 23 1.72 -7.18 10.41
C LEU A 23 1.02 -7.13 9.04
N VAL A 24 0.42 -8.24 8.63
CA VAL A 24 -0.23 -8.37 7.32
C VAL A 24 -1.73 -8.17 7.46
N THR A 25 -2.29 -7.20 6.76
CA THR A 25 -3.73 -6.91 6.78
C THR A 25 -4.23 -6.48 5.41
N GLY A 26 -5.55 -6.50 5.21
CA GLY A 26 -6.21 -6.07 3.97
C GLY A 26 -7.66 -6.55 3.95
N PRO A 27 -8.51 -6.00 3.05
CA PRO A 27 -9.88 -6.46 2.92
C PRO A 27 -9.94 -7.90 2.38
N SER A 28 -11.05 -8.57 2.66
CA SER A 28 -11.34 -9.92 2.21
C SER A 28 -11.27 -10.01 0.69
N GLY A 29 -10.31 -10.80 0.18
CA GLY A 29 -10.07 -10.97 -1.27
C GLY A 29 -8.85 -10.20 -1.81
N ALA A 30 -8.18 -9.38 -0.98
CA ALA A 30 -6.94 -8.68 -1.37
C ALA A 30 -5.69 -9.57 -1.42
N GLY A 31 -5.80 -10.86 -1.09
CA GLY A 31 -4.67 -11.80 -1.18
C GLY A 31 -3.87 -12.01 0.10
N ARG A 32 -4.44 -11.71 1.29
CA ARG A 32 -3.75 -11.89 2.60
C ARG A 32 -3.17 -13.28 2.79
N SER A 33 -3.95 -14.31 2.52
CA SER A 33 -3.48 -15.70 2.64
C SER A 33 -2.33 -16.00 1.69
N THR A 34 -2.35 -15.46 0.46
CA THR A 34 -1.22 -15.58 -0.47
C THR A 34 0.02 -14.88 0.09
N ALA A 35 -0.13 -13.68 0.64
CA ALA A 35 0.98 -12.94 1.21
C ALA A 35 1.62 -13.64 2.41
N ILE A 36 0.81 -14.20 3.30
CA ILE A 36 1.26 -15.00 4.44
C ILE A 36 2.09 -16.21 3.97
N ASN A 37 1.59 -16.96 2.99
CA ASN A 37 2.33 -18.11 2.44
C ASN A 37 3.66 -17.68 1.78
N VAL A 38 3.67 -16.53 1.10
CA VAL A 38 4.90 -16.00 0.50
C VAL A 38 5.90 -15.59 1.57
N LEU A 39 5.46 -14.95 2.65
CA LEU A 39 6.35 -14.61 3.76
C LEU A 39 6.90 -15.87 4.44
N GLU A 40 6.09 -16.91 4.59
CA GLU A 40 6.55 -18.22 5.07
C GLU A 40 7.63 -18.82 4.16
N ASP A 41 7.43 -18.79 2.83
CA ASP A 41 8.44 -19.21 1.84
C ASP A 41 9.75 -18.40 1.93
N LEU A 42 9.67 -17.14 2.38
CA LEU A 42 10.84 -16.25 2.57
C LEU A 42 11.55 -16.46 3.92
N GLY A 43 11.02 -17.31 4.81
CA GLY A 43 11.62 -17.65 6.10
C GLY A 43 11.03 -16.93 7.31
N PHE A 44 9.89 -16.25 7.15
CA PHE A 44 9.13 -15.75 8.31
C PHE A 44 8.41 -16.90 9.01
N GLU A 45 8.36 -16.86 10.35
CA GLU A 45 7.39 -17.65 11.11
C GLU A 45 6.02 -16.97 11.01
N ALA A 46 5.14 -17.56 10.21
CA ALA A 46 3.86 -16.96 9.85
C ALA A 46 2.69 -17.51 10.68
N ILE A 47 1.84 -16.62 11.19
CA ILE A 47 0.63 -16.96 11.96
C ILE A 47 -0.55 -16.16 11.41
N ASP A 48 -1.46 -16.81 10.68
CA ASP A 48 -2.68 -16.17 10.17
C ASP A 48 -3.81 -16.15 11.21
N ASN A 49 -4.68 -15.15 11.10
CA ASN A 49 -5.89 -14.99 11.89
C ASN A 49 -5.65 -14.95 13.41
N LEU A 50 -4.54 -14.36 13.85
CA LEU A 50 -4.21 -14.23 15.28
C LEU A 50 -5.06 -13.12 15.93
N PRO A 51 -5.78 -13.40 17.03
CA PRO A 51 -6.48 -12.37 17.80
C PRO A 51 -5.50 -11.30 18.31
N LEU A 52 -5.87 -10.02 18.21
CA LEU A 52 -5.00 -8.90 18.58
C LEU A 52 -4.55 -8.97 20.05
N SER A 53 -5.44 -9.44 20.91
CA SER A 53 -5.18 -9.65 22.34
C SER A 53 -4.06 -10.65 22.65
N LEU A 54 -3.72 -11.55 21.72
CA LEU A 54 -2.66 -12.55 21.90
C LEU A 54 -1.29 -12.09 21.39
N ILE A 55 -1.23 -11.04 20.56
CA ILE A 55 0.04 -10.54 19.99
C ILE A 55 1.05 -10.17 21.09
N PRO A 56 0.70 -9.40 22.14
CA PRO A 56 1.67 -9.07 23.19
C PRO A 56 2.24 -10.32 23.86
N ARG A 57 1.40 -11.32 24.14
CA ARG A 57 1.84 -12.57 24.79
C ARG A 57 2.68 -13.45 23.88
N LEU A 58 2.47 -13.38 22.57
CA LEU A 58 3.29 -14.08 21.59
C LEU A 58 4.70 -13.48 21.52
N LEU A 59 4.78 -12.16 21.66
CA LEU A 59 6.01 -11.39 21.62
C LEU A 59 6.73 -11.37 22.99
N ASP A 60 6.01 -11.63 24.09
CA ASP A 60 6.61 -11.79 25.41
C ASP A 60 7.66 -12.93 25.42
N GLY A 61 8.89 -12.61 25.77
CA GLY A 61 9.99 -13.58 25.88
C GLY A 61 11.28 -13.09 25.22
N PRO A 62 12.32 -13.93 25.17
CA PRO A 62 13.53 -13.60 24.42
C PRO A 62 13.20 -13.50 22.92
N GLY A 63 13.82 -12.50 22.26
CA GLY A 63 13.65 -12.28 20.82
C GLY A 63 13.92 -13.56 20.03
N ARG A 64 13.07 -13.81 19.04
CA ARG A 64 13.18 -15.00 18.18
C ARG A 64 14.23 -14.79 17.11
N PRO A 65 14.97 -15.85 16.72
CA PRO A 65 15.95 -15.76 15.62
C PRO A 65 15.27 -15.57 14.26
N THR A 66 14.02 -16.03 14.12
CA THR A 66 13.22 -15.91 12.90
C THR A 66 12.30 -14.69 12.96
N PRO A 67 12.17 -13.94 11.86
CA PRO A 67 11.23 -12.83 11.79
C PRO A 67 9.79 -13.36 11.78
N LEU A 68 8.84 -12.58 12.29
CA LEU A 68 7.43 -12.98 12.41
C LEU A 68 6.56 -12.35 11.31
N ALA A 69 5.60 -13.10 10.78
CA ALA A 69 4.54 -12.57 9.92
C ALA A 69 3.17 -12.83 10.57
N LEU A 70 2.48 -11.79 11.02
CA LEU A 70 1.22 -11.90 11.76
C LEU A 70 0.06 -11.42 10.90
N GLY A 71 -0.82 -12.35 10.53
CA GLY A 71 -2.04 -12.06 9.77
C GLY A 71 -3.13 -11.47 10.66
N LEU A 72 -3.48 -10.22 10.41
CA LEU A 72 -4.58 -9.52 11.08
C LEU A 72 -5.84 -9.61 10.23
N ASP A 73 -6.92 -10.07 10.85
CA ASP A 73 -8.19 -10.29 10.20
C ASP A 73 -9.30 -9.46 10.85
N VAL A 74 -10.03 -8.71 10.02
CA VAL A 74 -11.25 -7.97 10.43
C VAL A 74 -12.34 -8.89 10.98
N ARG A 75 -12.26 -10.19 10.70
CA ARG A 75 -13.17 -11.22 11.24
C ARG A 75 -12.91 -11.55 12.71
N ASN A 76 -11.77 -11.14 13.28
CA ASN A 76 -11.49 -11.37 14.70
C ASN A 76 -12.38 -10.48 15.56
N ARG A 77 -12.98 -11.06 16.61
CA ARG A 77 -13.96 -10.35 17.47
C ARG A 77 -13.36 -9.16 18.22
N ASP A 78 -12.07 -9.18 18.49
CA ASP A 78 -11.32 -8.12 19.15
C ASP A 78 -10.71 -7.12 18.16
N PHE A 79 -10.99 -7.28 16.86
CA PHE A 79 -10.48 -6.39 15.82
C PHE A 79 -11.13 -5.00 15.90
N SER A 80 -10.29 -3.98 16.02
CA SER A 80 -10.65 -2.58 15.88
C SER A 80 -9.46 -1.85 15.29
N ALA A 81 -9.71 -0.95 14.34
CA ALA A 81 -8.67 -0.14 13.73
C ALA A 81 -7.88 0.64 14.79
N ALA A 82 -8.55 1.16 15.82
CA ALA A 82 -7.91 1.87 16.91
C ALA A 82 -6.96 0.97 17.72
N ASN A 83 -7.35 -0.28 17.98
CA ASN A 83 -6.53 -1.23 18.74
C ASN A 83 -5.30 -1.68 17.93
N VAL A 84 -5.47 -1.95 16.63
CA VAL A 84 -4.34 -2.27 15.73
C VAL A 84 -3.34 -1.11 15.71
N ILE A 85 -3.86 0.11 15.56
CA ILE A 85 -3.07 1.34 15.59
C ILE A 85 -2.29 1.49 16.90
N GLU A 86 -2.95 1.28 18.04
CA GLU A 86 -2.29 1.38 19.34
C GLU A 86 -1.20 0.30 19.49
N MET A 87 -1.46 -0.91 18.98
CA MET A 87 -0.47 -1.99 18.96
C MET A 87 0.76 -1.60 18.15
N ILE A 88 0.57 -1.09 16.93
CA ILE A 88 1.67 -0.60 16.07
C ILE A 88 2.46 0.49 16.81
N ASP A 89 1.78 1.47 17.39
CA ASP A 89 2.41 2.58 18.11
C ASP A 89 3.13 2.12 19.40
N ARG A 90 2.72 1.00 20.02
CA ARG A 90 3.42 0.37 21.15
C ARG A 90 4.68 -0.37 20.68
N LEU A 91 4.57 -1.21 19.65
CA LEU A 91 5.71 -1.95 19.11
C LEU A 91 6.78 -1.02 18.57
N THR A 92 6.39 0.04 17.84
CA THR A 92 7.32 1.01 17.26
C THR A 92 8.13 1.77 18.34
N ARG A 93 7.59 1.91 19.56
CA ARG A 93 8.28 2.58 20.67
C ARG A 93 9.25 1.67 21.42
N ASN A 94 9.19 0.36 21.20
CA ASN A 94 10.07 -0.58 21.87
C ASN A 94 11.25 -0.91 20.93
N PRO A 95 12.50 -0.62 21.33
CA PRO A 95 13.68 -0.88 20.51
C PRO A 95 13.92 -2.37 20.22
N ASP A 96 13.31 -3.28 21.00
CA ASP A 96 13.44 -4.72 20.80
C ASP A 96 12.66 -5.22 19.57
N TYR A 97 11.80 -4.39 18.97
CA TYR A 97 10.98 -4.76 17.82
C TYR A 97 11.17 -3.79 16.65
N ALA A 98 11.17 -4.35 15.44
CA ALA A 98 11.07 -3.60 14.19
C ALA A 98 9.75 -3.97 13.49
N PRO A 99 8.61 -3.35 13.87
CA PRO A 99 7.32 -3.64 13.26
C PRO A 99 7.20 -2.98 11.88
N GLU A 100 6.68 -3.73 10.91
CA GLU A 100 6.31 -3.24 9.58
C GLU A 100 4.87 -3.64 9.28
N VAL A 101 4.07 -2.74 8.72
CA VAL A 101 2.67 -2.99 8.36
C VAL A 101 2.57 -3.19 6.85
N LEU A 102 2.27 -4.42 6.44
CA LEU A 102 1.93 -4.77 5.07
C LEU A 102 0.40 -4.69 4.88
N PHE A 103 -0.04 -3.74 4.06
CA PHE A 103 -1.43 -3.58 3.68
C PHE A 103 -1.65 -4.00 2.23
N LEU A 104 -2.46 -5.03 2.03
CA LEU A 104 -2.90 -5.43 0.68
C LEU A 104 -4.16 -4.66 0.32
N ASP A 105 -4.10 -3.92 -0.77
CA ASP A 105 -5.22 -3.14 -1.29
C ASP A 105 -5.76 -3.78 -2.58
N CYS A 106 -6.98 -3.44 -2.95
CA CYS A 106 -7.60 -3.92 -4.17
C CYS A 106 -8.85 -3.10 -4.49
N ALA A 107 -9.11 -2.88 -5.78
CA ALA A 107 -10.32 -2.23 -6.26
C ALA A 107 -11.58 -2.97 -5.79
N LEU A 108 -12.60 -2.21 -5.41
CA LEU A 108 -13.83 -2.73 -4.80
C LEU A 108 -14.55 -3.75 -5.69
N ASP A 109 -14.64 -3.48 -6.98
CA ASP A 109 -15.28 -4.37 -7.96
C ASP A 109 -14.51 -5.70 -8.11
N VAL A 110 -13.18 -5.65 -8.07
CA VAL A 110 -12.31 -6.84 -8.08
C VAL A 110 -12.48 -7.64 -6.79
N LEU A 111 -12.50 -6.98 -5.62
CA LEU A 111 -12.77 -7.63 -4.33
C LEU A 111 -14.12 -8.35 -4.33
N VAL A 112 -15.19 -7.67 -4.78
CA VAL A 112 -16.53 -8.26 -4.86
C VAL A 112 -16.53 -9.48 -5.79
N ARG A 113 -15.86 -9.39 -6.94
CA ARG A 113 -15.72 -10.52 -7.87
C ARG A 113 -14.99 -11.69 -7.23
N ARG A 114 -13.81 -11.48 -6.65
CA ARG A 114 -13.01 -12.52 -5.98
C ARG A 114 -13.77 -13.14 -4.80
N TYR A 115 -14.49 -12.32 -4.03
CA TYR A 115 -15.27 -12.82 -2.90
C TYR A 115 -16.45 -13.70 -3.35
N ASN A 116 -17.14 -13.29 -4.42
CA ASN A 116 -18.25 -14.08 -4.99
C ASN A 116 -17.81 -15.47 -5.46
N GLU A 117 -16.57 -15.62 -5.92
CA GLU A 117 -15.99 -16.93 -6.30
C GLU A 117 -15.93 -17.90 -5.11
N THR A 118 -15.83 -17.40 -3.87
CA THR A 118 -15.82 -18.23 -2.65
C THR A 118 -17.21 -18.80 -2.30
N ARG A 119 -18.29 -18.19 -2.83
CA ARG A 119 -19.70 -18.50 -2.52
C ARG A 119 -20.08 -18.46 -1.03
N ARG A 120 -19.27 -17.83 -0.17
CA ARG A 120 -19.52 -17.71 1.27
C ARG A 120 -20.31 -16.44 1.59
N ARG A 121 -21.03 -16.42 2.71
CA ARG A 121 -21.62 -15.18 3.25
C ARG A 121 -20.54 -14.30 3.87
N HIS A 122 -20.73 -12.99 3.84
CA HIS A 122 -19.75 -12.05 4.40
C HIS A 122 -19.90 -11.93 5.93
N PRO A 123 -18.83 -12.13 6.73
CA PRO A 123 -18.91 -12.11 8.19
C PRO A 123 -19.41 -10.79 8.79
N LEU A 124 -19.02 -9.66 8.19
CA LEU A 124 -19.46 -8.32 8.59
C LEU A 124 -20.80 -7.87 7.98
N ALA A 125 -21.42 -8.71 7.15
CA ALA A 125 -22.77 -8.48 6.61
C ALA A 125 -23.51 -9.82 6.47
N PRO A 126 -23.89 -10.49 7.58
CA PRO A 126 -24.49 -11.83 7.54
C PRO A 126 -25.81 -11.92 6.77
N ASP A 127 -26.55 -10.81 6.78
CA ASP A 127 -27.85 -10.61 6.12
C ASP A 127 -27.76 -9.65 4.92
N GLY A 128 -26.55 -9.16 4.59
CA GLY A 128 -26.31 -8.18 3.54
C GLY A 128 -25.68 -8.78 2.29
N SER A 129 -25.38 -7.92 1.30
CA SER A 129 -24.65 -8.33 0.10
C SER A 129 -23.13 -8.38 0.36
N PRO A 130 -22.36 -9.18 -0.39
CA PRO A 130 -20.90 -9.13 -0.36
C PRO A 130 -20.34 -7.73 -0.54
N LEU A 131 -20.97 -6.92 -1.39
CA LEU A 131 -20.63 -5.51 -1.59
C LEU A 131 -20.71 -4.71 -0.29
N SER A 132 -21.82 -4.81 0.46
CA SER A 132 -21.95 -4.09 1.74
C SER A 132 -20.90 -4.54 2.77
N GLY A 133 -20.56 -5.83 2.79
CA GLY A 133 -19.54 -6.36 3.67
C GLY A 133 -18.15 -5.79 3.36
N ILE A 134 -17.77 -5.80 2.08
CA ILE A 134 -16.46 -5.30 1.64
C ILE A 134 -16.36 -3.78 1.82
N THR A 135 -17.42 -3.02 1.55
CA THR A 135 -17.41 -1.57 1.81
C THR A 135 -17.18 -1.27 3.29
N ASN A 136 -17.84 -2.00 4.19
CA ASN A 136 -17.64 -1.84 5.63
C ASN A 136 -16.20 -2.20 6.04
N GLU A 137 -15.60 -3.22 5.43
CA GLU A 137 -14.19 -3.56 5.66
C GLU A 137 -13.25 -2.44 5.23
N LEU A 138 -13.44 -1.87 4.02
CA LEU A 138 -12.62 -0.78 3.51
C LEU A 138 -12.68 0.45 4.43
N ASP A 139 -13.87 0.82 4.90
CA ASP A 139 -14.06 1.92 5.84
C ASP A 139 -13.36 1.65 7.18
N LEU A 140 -13.50 0.44 7.72
CA LEU A 140 -12.84 0.01 8.95
C LEU A 140 -11.31 -0.01 8.80
N LEU A 141 -10.79 -0.44 7.67
CA LEU A 141 -9.36 -0.60 7.40
C LEU A 141 -8.66 0.70 6.98
N GLY A 142 -9.40 1.71 6.53
CA GLY A 142 -8.86 2.99 6.04
C GLY A 142 -7.84 3.67 6.98
N PRO A 143 -8.06 3.72 8.31
CA PRO A 143 -7.08 4.25 9.26
C PRO A 143 -5.78 3.44 9.33
N ILE A 144 -5.85 2.11 9.15
CA ILE A 144 -4.68 1.21 9.14
C ILE A 144 -3.94 1.35 7.81
N ARG A 145 -4.65 1.39 6.68
CA ARG A 145 -4.09 1.67 5.35
C ARG A 145 -3.23 2.94 5.32
N SER A 146 -3.68 3.99 6.02
CA SER A 146 -2.93 5.26 6.14
C SER A 146 -1.64 5.17 6.96
N ARG A 147 -1.47 4.10 7.73
CA ARG A 147 -0.28 3.81 8.55
C ARG A 147 0.57 2.67 7.98
N ALA A 148 0.15 2.02 6.89
CA ALA A 148 0.91 0.95 6.28
C ALA A 148 2.32 1.42 5.90
N ASP A 149 3.33 0.59 6.11
CA ASP A 149 4.69 0.84 5.64
C ASP A 149 4.82 0.37 4.19
N VAL A 150 4.29 -0.83 3.91
CA VAL A 150 4.19 -1.42 2.58
C VAL A 150 2.71 -1.51 2.18
N LEU A 151 2.35 -0.91 1.05
CA LEU A 151 1.02 -1.02 0.47
C LEU A 151 1.13 -1.65 -0.92
N VAL A 152 0.46 -2.77 -1.13
CA VAL A 152 0.47 -3.48 -2.42
C VAL A 152 -0.93 -3.48 -3.00
N ASP A 153 -1.12 -2.80 -4.13
CA ASP A 153 -2.36 -2.89 -4.90
C ASP A 153 -2.37 -4.20 -5.70
N THR A 154 -3.31 -5.07 -5.36
CA THR A 154 -3.46 -6.40 -5.95
C THR A 154 -4.50 -6.46 -7.05
N SER A 155 -5.08 -5.32 -7.47
CA SER A 155 -6.19 -5.26 -8.44
C SER A 155 -5.88 -6.01 -9.74
N GLU A 156 -4.70 -5.75 -10.31
CA GLU A 156 -4.24 -6.34 -11.58
C GLU A 156 -3.19 -7.45 -11.38
N LEU A 157 -2.86 -7.80 -10.14
CA LEU A 157 -1.82 -8.79 -9.85
C LEU A 157 -2.39 -10.21 -9.85
N SER A 158 -1.70 -11.12 -10.55
CA SER A 158 -1.90 -12.55 -10.34
C SER A 158 -1.23 -13.01 -9.03
N PRO A 159 -1.55 -14.21 -8.49
CA PRO A 159 -0.86 -14.75 -7.32
C PRO A 159 0.67 -14.87 -7.52
N HIS A 160 1.12 -15.13 -8.75
CA HIS A 160 2.54 -15.18 -9.09
C HIS A 160 3.18 -13.78 -9.05
N ASP A 161 2.49 -12.77 -9.59
CA ASP A 161 2.99 -11.38 -9.57
C ASP A 161 3.02 -10.82 -8.15
N LEU A 162 2.00 -11.14 -7.34
CA LEU A 162 1.98 -10.80 -5.92
C LEU A 162 3.15 -11.45 -5.18
N LYS A 163 3.47 -12.73 -5.47
CA LYS A 163 4.66 -13.39 -4.89
C LYS A 163 5.95 -12.68 -5.29
N ALA A 164 6.11 -12.31 -6.56
CA ALA A 164 7.28 -11.60 -7.04
C ALA A 164 7.41 -10.20 -6.42
N GLU A 165 6.31 -9.48 -6.25
CA GLU A 165 6.26 -8.18 -5.57
C GLU A 165 6.66 -8.33 -4.10
N LEU A 166 6.02 -9.23 -3.35
CA LEU A 166 6.34 -9.44 -1.93
C LEU A 166 7.76 -9.97 -1.71
N THR A 167 8.28 -10.78 -2.63
CA THR A 167 9.70 -11.20 -2.59
C THR A 167 10.61 -9.99 -2.68
N ARG A 168 10.35 -9.03 -3.58
CA ARG A 168 11.16 -7.80 -3.69
C ARG A 168 11.14 -6.97 -2.40
N TRP A 169 10.01 -6.94 -1.70
CA TRP A 169 9.87 -6.18 -0.45
C TRP A 169 10.48 -6.87 0.78
N PHE A 170 10.34 -8.20 0.87
CA PHE A 170 10.53 -8.94 2.11
C PHE A 170 11.59 -10.05 2.04
N ASP A 171 12.38 -10.16 0.97
CA ASP A 171 13.45 -11.16 0.91
C ASP A 171 14.37 -11.10 2.14
N ILE A 172 14.54 -12.23 2.84
CA ILE A 172 15.36 -12.36 4.06
C ILE A 172 16.70 -13.00 3.73
N ARG A 173 16.94 -13.40 2.48
CA ARG A 173 18.17 -14.12 2.12
C ARG A 173 19.40 -13.28 2.48
N PRO A 174 20.38 -13.85 3.22
CA PRO A 174 21.56 -13.12 3.71
C PRO A 174 22.45 -12.58 2.58
N ASP A 175 22.25 -13.05 1.35
CA ASP A 175 22.96 -12.63 0.14
C ASP A 175 22.35 -11.36 -0.51
N HIS A 176 21.19 -10.90 -0.05
CA HIS A 176 20.50 -9.72 -0.58
C HIS A 176 20.44 -8.64 0.51
N GLY A 177 21.23 -7.59 0.30
CA GLY A 177 21.45 -6.49 1.26
C GLY A 177 20.24 -5.59 1.51
N LEU A 178 20.53 -4.42 2.09
CA LEU A 178 19.57 -3.41 2.54
C LEU A 178 18.49 -3.09 1.48
N SER A 179 17.22 -3.32 1.84
CA SER A 179 16.05 -2.92 1.03
C SER A 179 15.74 -1.43 1.23
N VAL A 180 15.46 -0.69 0.16
CA VAL A 180 15.22 0.76 0.21
C VAL A 180 13.79 1.09 -0.21
N SER A 181 13.02 1.76 0.64
CA SER A 181 11.72 2.32 0.26
C SER A 181 11.78 3.83 0.08
N LEU A 182 11.22 4.32 -1.02
CA LEU A 182 11.12 5.73 -1.34
C LEU A 182 9.68 6.21 -1.22
N HIS A 183 9.45 7.28 -0.46
CA HIS A 183 8.11 7.81 -0.20
C HIS A 183 8.01 9.25 -0.67
N SER A 184 6.99 9.60 -1.43
CA SER A 184 6.65 11.01 -1.67
C SER A 184 5.47 11.42 -0.79
N PHE A 185 5.55 12.61 -0.18
CA PHE A 185 4.51 13.06 0.77
C PHE A 185 4.25 14.57 0.76
N SER A 186 3.13 14.95 1.38
CA SER A 186 2.73 16.34 1.59
C SER A 186 3.05 16.81 3.01
N TYR A 187 3.87 17.86 3.15
CA TYR A 187 4.05 18.53 4.44
C TYR A 187 2.74 19.10 5.00
N LYS A 188 1.83 19.56 4.14
CA LYS A 188 0.50 20.04 4.56
C LYS A 188 -0.34 18.94 5.20
N ARG A 189 -0.12 17.67 4.82
CA ARG A 189 -0.86 16.51 5.35
C ARG A 189 -0.09 15.72 6.41
N GLY A 190 1.05 16.25 6.86
CA GLY A 190 1.91 15.64 7.85
C GLY A 190 2.90 14.64 7.24
N VAL A 191 3.98 14.43 7.99
CA VAL A 191 5.09 13.55 7.62
C VAL A 191 4.68 12.07 7.79
N PRO A 192 5.09 11.14 6.90
CA PRO A 192 4.89 9.70 7.13
C PRO A 192 5.65 9.24 8.38
N ARG A 193 5.09 8.27 9.11
CA ARG A 193 5.82 7.61 10.20
C ARG A 193 6.80 6.60 9.62
N GLY A 194 7.85 6.25 10.36
CA GLY A 194 8.80 5.23 9.92
C GLY A 194 9.68 5.64 8.74
N VAL A 195 9.91 6.95 8.53
CA VAL A 195 10.89 7.44 7.55
C VAL A 195 12.21 7.71 8.26
N ASP A 196 13.27 7.03 7.83
CA ASP A 196 14.63 7.21 8.36
C ASP A 196 15.26 8.52 7.86
N LEU A 197 15.15 8.80 6.56
CA LEU A 197 15.75 9.98 5.91
C LEU A 197 14.69 10.84 5.22
N MET A 198 14.71 12.15 5.43
CA MET A 198 13.72 13.06 4.83
C MET A 198 14.34 14.24 4.12
N PHE A 199 13.90 14.48 2.89
CA PHE A 199 14.38 15.56 2.03
C PHE A 199 13.23 16.50 1.63
N ASP A 200 13.44 17.81 1.83
CA ASP A 200 12.46 18.85 1.48
C ASP A 200 12.68 19.38 0.06
N CYS A 201 11.74 19.05 -0.84
CA CYS A 201 11.80 19.43 -2.25
C CYS A 201 11.14 20.80 -2.52
N ARG A 202 10.67 21.54 -1.50
CA ARG A 202 9.94 22.81 -1.68
C ARG A 202 10.78 23.94 -2.27
N CYS A 203 12.11 23.81 -2.23
CA CYS A 203 13.03 24.78 -2.81
C CYS A 203 12.92 24.85 -4.34
N LEU A 204 12.53 23.77 -5.03
CA LEU A 204 12.45 23.67 -6.48
C LEU A 204 11.20 24.36 -7.08
N SER A 205 11.29 24.73 -8.35
CA SER A 205 10.21 25.28 -9.19
C SER A 205 8.91 24.52 -9.01
N ASN A 206 7.82 25.25 -8.75
CA ASN A 206 6.53 24.67 -8.39
C ASN A 206 5.61 24.55 -9.61
N PRO A 207 5.34 23.34 -10.13
CA PRO A 207 4.53 23.15 -11.35
C PRO A 207 3.07 23.59 -11.20
N HIS A 208 2.59 23.75 -9.97
CA HIS A 208 1.21 24.15 -9.68
C HIS A 208 0.80 25.51 -10.28
N TRP A 209 1.76 26.38 -10.58
CA TRP A 209 1.50 27.69 -11.19
C TRP A 209 1.36 27.63 -12.71
N GLU A 210 1.79 26.54 -13.34
CA GLU A 210 1.60 26.31 -14.76
C GLU A 210 0.26 25.67 -15.02
N ALA A 211 -0.60 26.33 -15.80
CA ALA A 211 -1.97 25.88 -16.02
C ALA A 211 -2.03 24.45 -16.62
N GLY A 212 -1.10 24.12 -17.52
CA GLY A 212 -1.03 22.79 -18.15
C GLY A 212 -0.58 21.68 -17.20
N LEU A 213 0.30 21.99 -16.25
CA LEU A 213 0.90 21.00 -15.35
C LEU A 213 0.13 20.81 -14.04
N ARG A 214 -0.77 21.75 -13.70
CA ARG A 214 -1.45 21.80 -12.40
C ARG A 214 -2.30 20.56 -12.07
N GLN A 215 -2.87 19.92 -13.09
CA GLN A 215 -3.70 18.71 -12.93
C GLN A 215 -2.91 17.41 -13.09
N MET A 216 -1.67 17.51 -13.56
CA MET A 216 -0.75 16.38 -13.72
C MET A 216 -0.08 16.06 -12.37
N ASN A 217 0.79 15.06 -12.36
CA ASN A 217 1.57 14.69 -11.19
C ASN A 217 3.02 14.37 -11.58
N GLY A 218 3.89 14.15 -10.60
CA GLY A 218 5.32 13.96 -10.84
C GLY A 218 5.71 12.63 -11.51
N GLN A 219 4.76 11.74 -11.81
CA GLN A 219 4.97 10.57 -12.66
C GLN A 219 4.89 10.94 -14.14
N ASP A 220 4.21 12.04 -14.48
CA ASP A 220 4.10 12.51 -15.85
C ASP A 220 5.42 13.14 -16.33
N PRO A 221 5.94 12.75 -17.51
CA PRO A 221 7.20 13.27 -18.04
C PRO A 221 7.26 14.80 -18.13
N GLU A 222 6.16 15.46 -18.53
CA GLU A 222 6.10 16.92 -18.65
C GLU A 222 6.33 17.62 -17.30
N VAL A 223 5.80 17.05 -16.21
CA VAL A 223 6.02 17.57 -14.85
C VAL A 223 7.46 17.30 -14.42
N GLN A 224 8.00 16.12 -14.74
CA GLN A 224 9.38 15.79 -14.42
C GLN A 224 10.37 16.72 -15.12
N ASP A 225 10.15 17.01 -16.40
CA ASP A 225 10.98 17.89 -17.22
C ASP A 225 10.92 19.33 -16.70
N PHE A 226 9.73 19.81 -16.35
CA PHE A 226 9.58 21.14 -15.75
C PHE A 226 10.33 21.26 -14.42
N VAL A 227 10.21 20.27 -13.53
CA VAL A 227 10.92 20.28 -12.24
C VAL A 227 12.44 20.16 -12.46
N ALA A 228 12.87 19.35 -13.44
CA ALA A 228 14.27 19.15 -13.78
C ALA A 228 14.91 20.38 -14.46
N ALA A 229 14.12 21.24 -15.08
CA ALA A 229 14.57 22.49 -15.69
C ALA A 229 14.91 23.59 -14.67
N ASP A 230 14.60 23.41 -13.37
CA ASP A 230 15.08 24.33 -12.34
C ASP A 230 16.62 24.34 -12.32
N PRO A 231 17.30 25.50 -12.37
CA PRO A 231 18.76 25.57 -12.37
C PRO A 231 19.43 24.86 -11.19
N ARG A 232 18.73 24.70 -10.08
CA ARG A 232 19.23 24.05 -8.86
C ARG A 232 19.01 22.54 -8.86
N PHE A 233 18.16 22.02 -9.76
CA PHE A 233 17.71 20.63 -9.72
C PHE A 233 18.86 19.64 -9.81
N ALA A 234 19.74 19.78 -10.79
CA ALA A 234 20.82 18.84 -11.04
C ALA A 234 21.76 18.73 -9.84
N GLU A 235 22.16 19.86 -9.25
CA GLU A 235 23.03 19.88 -8.06
C GLU A 235 22.29 19.35 -6.82
N PHE A 236 21.04 19.77 -6.61
CA PHE A 236 20.23 19.33 -5.47
C PHE A 236 20.01 17.82 -5.47
N PHE A 237 19.58 17.27 -6.62
CA PHE A 237 19.36 15.84 -6.81
C PHE A 237 20.67 15.05 -6.68
N GLY A 238 21.75 15.53 -7.30
CA GLY A 238 23.07 14.89 -7.23
C GLY A 238 23.57 14.78 -5.79
N ARG A 239 23.51 15.86 -5.02
CA ARG A 239 23.94 15.85 -3.60
C ARG A 239 23.14 14.89 -2.73
N ILE A 240 21.82 14.82 -2.93
CA ILE A 240 20.99 13.89 -2.18
C ILE A 240 21.29 12.45 -2.59
N ARG A 241 21.40 12.17 -3.88
CA ARG A 241 21.74 10.84 -4.40
C ARG A 241 23.08 10.37 -3.84
N ASP A 242 24.11 11.21 -3.91
CA ASP A 242 25.45 10.86 -3.47
C ASP A 242 25.51 10.64 -1.94
N LEU A 243 24.73 11.42 -1.17
CA LEU A 243 24.55 11.18 0.26
C LEU A 243 23.87 9.84 0.53
N ILE A 244 22.77 9.51 -0.16
CA ILE A 244 22.07 8.24 0.01
C ILE A 244 23.00 7.07 -0.33
N LEU A 245 23.68 7.12 -1.47
CA LEU A 245 24.62 6.07 -1.90
C LEU A 245 25.78 5.88 -0.91
N PHE A 246 26.22 6.94 -0.25
CA PHE A 246 27.19 6.86 0.83
C PHE A 246 26.61 6.18 2.10
N LEU A 247 25.36 6.45 2.45
CA LEU A 247 24.71 5.93 3.66
C LEU A 247 24.26 4.47 3.53
N LEU A 248 23.87 4.01 2.34
CA LEU A 248 23.32 2.66 2.15
C LEU A 248 24.28 1.55 2.62
N PRO A 249 25.57 1.53 2.23
CA PRO A 249 26.52 0.54 2.75
C PRO A 249 26.71 0.64 4.26
N ALA A 250 26.77 1.85 4.82
CA ALA A 250 26.96 2.05 6.26
C ALA A 250 25.78 1.50 7.07
N HIS A 251 24.55 1.72 6.61
CA HIS A 251 23.37 1.15 7.25
C HIS A 251 23.31 -0.38 7.11
N LEU A 252 23.76 -0.92 5.97
CA LEU A 252 23.87 -2.37 5.78
C LEU A 252 24.89 -2.99 6.76
N GLU A 253 26.05 -2.36 6.95
CA GLU A 253 27.08 -2.79 7.90
C GLU A 253 26.60 -2.73 9.36
N GLU A 254 25.75 -1.75 9.69
CA GLU A 254 25.08 -1.62 10.99
C GLU A 254 24.01 -2.72 11.21
N GLY A 255 23.71 -3.52 10.18
CA GLY A 255 22.74 -4.61 10.24
C GLY A 255 21.30 -4.18 9.97
N LYS A 256 21.06 -2.97 9.41
CA LYS A 256 19.73 -2.61 8.94
C LYS A 256 19.37 -3.47 7.73
N SER A 257 18.19 -4.06 7.76
CA SER A 257 17.59 -4.78 6.64
C SER A 257 16.72 -3.89 5.75
N HIS A 258 16.28 -2.74 6.26
CA HIS A 258 15.42 -1.80 5.54
C HIS A 258 15.79 -0.33 5.82
N LEU A 259 15.70 0.53 4.80
CA LEU A 259 15.85 1.98 4.92
C LEU A 259 14.71 2.70 4.18
N SER A 260 13.97 3.55 4.91
CA SER A 260 12.86 4.33 4.40
C SER A 260 13.24 5.79 4.17
N ILE A 261 13.09 6.28 2.94
CA ILE A 261 13.53 7.60 2.50
C ILE A 261 12.33 8.41 1.96
N GLY A 262 12.06 9.57 2.55
CA GLY A 262 10.93 10.43 2.22
C GLY A 262 11.32 11.71 1.47
N PHE A 263 10.64 12.00 0.37
CA PHE A 263 10.67 13.25 -0.37
C PHE A 263 9.39 14.05 -0.11
N GLY A 264 9.53 15.24 0.49
CA GLY A 264 8.40 16.07 0.88
C GLY A 264 8.22 17.29 -0.02
N CYS A 265 7.00 17.58 -0.43
CA CYS A 265 6.64 18.91 -0.95
C CYS A 265 5.33 19.42 -0.33
N THR A 266 4.87 20.62 -0.69
CA THR A 266 3.66 21.19 -0.05
C THR A 266 2.42 20.32 -0.29
N GLY A 267 2.18 19.91 -1.54
CA GLY A 267 0.98 19.15 -1.92
C GLY A 267 1.20 17.65 -2.12
N GLY A 268 2.44 17.18 -2.09
CA GLY A 268 2.83 15.78 -2.28
C GLY A 268 2.56 15.19 -3.67
N GLN A 269 2.37 16.01 -4.71
CA GLN A 269 1.89 15.57 -6.04
C GLN A 269 2.89 15.75 -7.18
N HIS A 270 3.72 16.79 -7.12
CA HIS A 270 4.59 17.15 -8.25
C HIS A 270 6.06 16.92 -7.87
N ARG A 271 6.73 17.92 -7.28
CA ARG A 271 8.16 17.89 -6.92
C ARG A 271 8.59 16.67 -6.12
N SER A 272 7.84 16.30 -5.09
CA SER A 272 8.17 15.13 -4.26
C SER A 272 8.08 13.83 -5.03
N VAL A 273 7.06 13.69 -5.89
CA VAL A 273 6.83 12.51 -6.72
C VAL A 273 7.96 12.41 -7.75
N THR A 274 8.27 13.51 -8.45
CA THR A 274 9.37 13.58 -9.42
C THR A 274 10.71 13.17 -8.82
N LEU A 275 11.04 13.65 -7.61
CA LEU A 275 12.31 13.28 -6.98
C LEU A 275 12.34 11.82 -6.55
N ALA A 276 11.24 11.30 -5.99
CA ALA A 276 11.16 9.88 -5.64
C ALA A 276 11.32 8.98 -6.87
N GLU A 277 10.63 9.30 -7.99
CA GLU A 277 10.72 8.55 -9.25
C GLU A 277 12.15 8.55 -9.80
N LYS A 278 12.79 9.72 -9.91
CA LYS A 278 14.16 9.83 -10.41
C LYS A 278 15.18 9.18 -9.47
N MET A 279 14.96 9.24 -8.15
CA MET A 279 15.83 8.58 -7.18
C MET A 279 15.69 7.06 -7.25
N SER A 280 14.48 6.55 -7.49
CA SER A 280 14.22 5.12 -7.67
C SER A 280 15.08 4.55 -8.80
N VAL A 281 15.05 5.20 -9.96
CA VAL A 281 15.89 4.83 -11.12
C VAL A 281 17.38 4.90 -10.76
N ALA A 282 17.84 5.99 -10.14
CA ALA A 282 19.26 6.16 -9.81
C ALA A 282 19.79 5.11 -8.82
N LEU A 283 18.97 4.70 -7.85
CA LEU A 283 19.35 3.66 -6.88
C LEU A 283 19.28 2.26 -7.49
N ALA A 284 18.29 1.99 -8.34
CA ALA A 284 18.19 0.74 -9.09
C ALA A 284 19.38 0.55 -10.04
N ASP A 285 19.78 1.60 -10.76
CA ASP A 285 20.98 1.60 -11.62
C ASP A 285 22.27 1.37 -10.82
N ALA A 286 22.29 1.78 -9.55
CA ALA A 286 23.39 1.52 -8.62
C ALA A 286 23.32 0.11 -7.97
N GLY A 287 22.35 -0.72 -8.34
CA GLY A 287 22.22 -2.11 -7.89
C GLY A 287 21.45 -2.30 -6.59
N TRP A 288 20.78 -1.27 -6.07
CA TRP A 288 20.00 -1.39 -4.84
C TRP A 288 18.58 -1.88 -5.11
N PRO A 289 18.05 -2.80 -4.30
CA PRO A 289 16.64 -3.17 -4.34
C PRO A 289 15.79 -2.02 -3.79
N VAL A 290 15.05 -1.36 -4.68
CA VAL A 290 14.31 -0.13 -4.35
C VAL A 290 12.84 -0.30 -4.68
N SER A 291 12.00 0.24 -3.81
CA SER A 291 10.56 0.36 -4.00
C SER A 291 10.10 1.81 -3.80
N ILE A 292 8.97 2.18 -4.40
CA ILE A 292 8.48 3.57 -4.40
C ILE A 292 7.01 3.66 -4.01
N ARG A 293 6.66 4.73 -3.30
CA ARG A 293 5.31 5.02 -2.82
C ARG A 293 4.93 6.49 -2.97
N HIS A 294 3.70 6.76 -3.39
CA HIS A 294 3.18 8.12 -3.55
C HIS A 294 1.93 8.37 -2.71
N ARG A 295 2.16 8.70 -1.43
CA ARG A 295 1.12 8.82 -0.40
C ARG A 295 -0.08 9.68 -0.78
N GLU A 296 0.13 10.77 -1.51
CA GLU A 296 -0.95 11.67 -1.91
C GLU A 296 -1.66 11.25 -3.21
N LEU A 297 -0.99 10.49 -4.08
CA LEU A 297 -1.60 9.96 -5.30
C LEU A 297 -2.50 8.76 -4.97
N GLU A 298 -2.08 7.90 -4.04
CA GLU A 298 -2.87 6.77 -3.50
C GLU A 298 -4.16 7.21 -2.78
N ARG A 299 -4.15 8.40 -2.18
CA ARG A 299 -5.33 9.00 -1.52
C ARG A 299 -6.30 9.64 -2.50
N ARG A 300 -5.84 9.94 -3.72
CA ARG A 300 -6.60 10.68 -4.71
C ARG A 300 -7.42 9.82 -5.63
N MET A 301 -7.20 8.50 -5.69
CA MET A 301 -8.11 7.58 -6.40
C MET A 301 -9.50 7.63 -5.75
N PRO A 302 -10.48 8.30 -6.35
CA PRO A 302 -11.86 8.20 -5.93
C PRO A 302 -12.42 6.92 -6.58
N MET A 303 -13.28 6.22 -5.86
CA MET A 303 -14.16 5.17 -6.36
C MET A 303 -14.91 5.67 -7.62
N GLN A 304 -14.38 5.42 -8.82
CA GLN A 304 -15.08 5.74 -10.06
C GLN A 304 -16.17 4.69 -10.28
N LEU A 305 -17.37 5.01 -9.79
CA LEU A 305 -18.61 4.37 -10.21
C LEU A 305 -18.83 4.64 -11.70
N SER A 306 -18.39 3.74 -12.58
CA SER A 306 -18.84 3.72 -13.97
C SER A 306 -20.25 3.14 -14.03
N PHE A 307 -21.27 3.99 -13.83
CA PHE A 307 -22.64 3.66 -14.23
C PHE A 307 -22.71 3.66 -15.77
N GLY A 308 -22.35 2.53 -16.38
CA GLY A 308 -22.69 2.21 -17.75
C GLY A 308 -24.17 1.84 -17.84
N GLY A 309 -25.04 2.86 -17.93
CA GLY A 309 -26.45 2.69 -18.27
C GLY A 309 -26.58 2.14 -19.69
N ARG A 310 -26.63 0.81 -19.82
CA ARG A 310 -27.12 0.16 -21.04
C ARG A 310 -28.64 0.25 -21.04
N GLY A 311 -29.16 1.18 -21.84
CA GLY A 311 -30.55 1.24 -22.21
C GLY A 311 -31.01 -0.09 -22.80
N THR A 312 -32.01 -0.69 -22.17
CA THR A 312 -32.75 -1.84 -22.68
C THR A 312 -33.63 -1.38 -23.84
N ALA A 313 -33.15 -1.54 -25.07
CA ALA A 313 -34.01 -1.60 -26.25
C ALA A 313 -34.49 -3.04 -26.40
N GLN A 314 -35.72 -3.32 -25.96
CA GLN A 314 -36.41 -4.57 -26.22
C GLN A 314 -37.27 -4.38 -27.47
N THR A 315 -36.97 -5.16 -28.50
CA THR A 315 -37.69 -5.27 -29.76
C THR A 315 -38.64 -6.46 -29.70
N GLN A 316 -39.95 -6.25 -29.90
CA GLN A 316 -40.93 -7.23 -30.43
C GLN A 316 -42.01 -6.38 -31.14
N HIS A 317 -42.04 -6.25 -32.47
CA HIS A 317 -42.43 -7.19 -33.54
C HIS A 317 -43.88 -7.69 -33.45
N SER A 318 -44.79 -7.13 -34.27
CA SER A 318 -45.60 -7.89 -35.25
C SER A 318 -46.68 -7.05 -35.97
N SER A 319 -46.72 -7.22 -37.30
CA SER A 319 -47.87 -7.21 -38.26
C SER A 319 -48.78 -5.97 -38.37
N GLU A 320 -48.78 -5.22 -39.47
CA GLU A 320 -49.37 -5.47 -40.81
C GLU A 320 -50.88 -5.14 -40.93
N ARG A 321 -51.20 -4.27 -41.91
CA ARG A 321 -52.50 -4.01 -42.58
C ARG A 321 -53.54 -3.28 -41.70
N ASP A 322 -54.33 -2.32 -42.16
CA ASP A 322 -54.97 -2.13 -43.46
C ASP A 322 -55.39 -0.66 -43.68
N ARG A 323 -55.72 -0.33 -44.93
CA ARG A 323 -56.25 0.96 -45.42
C ARG A 323 -57.74 1.15 -45.09
N ASP A 324 -58.23 2.34 -45.47
CA ASP A 324 -59.62 2.84 -45.59
C ASP A 324 -60.20 3.53 -44.35
N ASP A 325 -60.38 4.86 -44.38
CA ASP A 325 -61.42 5.63 -45.11
C ASP A 325 -62.78 5.58 -44.41
N ARG A 326 -63.13 6.67 -43.71
CA ARG A 326 -64.38 7.45 -43.90
C ARG A 326 -64.66 8.47 -42.79
N GLY A 327 -64.97 9.70 -43.22
CA GLY A 327 -66.16 10.43 -42.75
C GLY A 327 -66.06 11.35 -41.52
N ALA A 328 -65.71 12.62 -41.75
CA ALA A 328 -66.52 13.86 -41.59
C ALA A 328 -67.69 13.97 -40.54
N PRO A 329 -68.22 15.17 -40.23
CA PRO A 329 -68.19 15.81 -38.90
C PRO A 329 -69.57 16.11 -38.28
N ALA A 330 -69.65 16.51 -37.00
CA ALA A 330 -70.75 17.34 -36.47
C ALA A 330 -70.51 17.88 -35.04
N SER A 331 -70.56 19.22 -34.94
CA SER A 331 -71.18 20.07 -33.91
C SER A 331 -71.60 19.53 -32.53
N GLY A 332 -71.28 20.30 -31.48
CA GLY A 332 -71.97 20.26 -30.19
C GLY A 332 -71.50 21.32 -29.20
N LEU A 333 -72.23 22.43 -29.14
CA LEU A 333 -72.12 23.52 -28.15
C LEU A 333 -72.36 23.02 -26.71
N GLY A 334 -71.74 23.68 -25.73
CA GLY A 334 -72.14 23.59 -24.32
C GLY A 334 -71.15 24.24 -23.37
N GLY A 335 -71.32 25.54 -23.09
CA GLY A 335 -70.55 26.27 -22.11
C GLY A 335 -70.99 26.03 -20.67
N ALA A 336 -70.05 26.17 -19.74
CA ALA A 336 -70.28 26.62 -18.36
C ALA A 336 -69.06 27.47 -17.97
N ARG A 337 -69.34 28.59 -17.31
CA ARG A 337 -68.46 29.75 -17.12
C ARG A 337 -67.19 29.49 -16.32
#